data_AF-A0A7C5JRK3-F1
#
_entry.id   AF-A0A7C5JRK3-F1
#
_cell.length_a   1.000
_cell.length_b   1.000
_cell.length_c   1.000
_cell.angle_alpha   90.00
_cell.angle_beta   90.00
_cell.angle_gamma   90.00
#
_symmetry.space_group_name_H-M   'P 1'
#
loop_
_entity.id
_entity.type
_entity.pdbx_description
1 polymer ?
#
loop_
_entity_poly.entity_id
_entity_poly.type
_entity_poly.pdbx_seq_one_letter_code
_entity_poly.pdbx_strand_id
1 'polypeptide(L)'
;MRWKIALLIIIFAASSAWAGKYVAEFLEIGSGVRAAGMGNAFIAINDDPSALWWNPASLGWIKTPQVYAMHALLYDQMYLLDAFASRFKVSKLSFGISLIRLSTDRIPFTRDDGYFDYGVDGIPGTGDQGEGNGVWDPGEPVDPSAIELRSEADYAGWLGIAVRLSKN
;
A
#
# COMPACT_ATOMS: atom_id res chain seq x y z
N MET A 1 24.79 -11.19 26.99
CA MET A 1 23.88 -11.41 25.84
C MET A 1 22.40 -11.21 26.21
N ARG A 2 21.91 -11.76 27.33
CA ARG A 2 20.49 -11.67 27.74
C ARG A 2 19.96 -10.24 28.00
N TRP A 3 20.78 -9.36 28.58
CA TRP A 3 20.37 -7.98 28.87
C TRP A 3 20.20 -7.11 27.61
N LYS A 4 21.00 -7.35 26.56
CA LYS A 4 20.88 -6.66 25.27
C LYS A 4 19.57 -6.99 24.55
N ILE A 5 19.11 -8.25 24.68
CA ILE A 5 17.82 -8.70 24.13
C ILE A 5 16.66 -8.05 24.89
N ALA A 6 16.73 -7.99 26.23
CA ALA A 6 15.73 -7.30 27.04
C ALA A 6 15.66 -5.80 26.71
N LEU A 7 16.81 -5.15 26.51
CA LEU A 7 16.90 -3.74 26.14
C LEU A 7 16.30 -3.47 24.74
N LEU A 8 16.57 -4.35 23.78
CA LEU A 8 15.95 -4.29 22.44
C LEU A 8 14.42 -4.43 22.50
N ILE A 9 13.91 -5.35 23.34
CA ILE A 9 12.46 -5.53 23.52
C ILE A 9 11.81 -4.29 24.16
N ILE A 10 12.47 -3.67 25.14
CA ILE A 10 11.97 -2.45 25.80
C ILE A 10 11.94 -1.27 24.82
N ILE A 11 12.97 -1.12 23.98
CA ILE A 11 13.01 -0.06 22.95
C ILE A 11 11.88 -0.25 21.93
N PHE A 12 11.60 -1.48 21.51
CA PHE A 12 10.51 -1.78 20.57
C PHE A 12 9.11 -1.66 21.22
N ALA A 13 9.00 -1.82 22.54
CA ALA A 13 7.74 -1.68 23.26
C ALA A 13 7.41 -0.22 23.62
N ALA A 14 8.40 0.67 23.62
CA ALA A 14 8.23 2.08 23.98
C ALA A 14 7.90 3.00 22.78
N SER A 15 7.78 2.47 21.57
CA SER A 15 7.38 3.24 20.39
C SER A 15 5.88 3.54 20.41
N SER A 16 5.52 4.77 20.78
CA SER A 16 4.17 5.31 20.60
C SER A 16 3.85 5.41 19.11
N ALA A 17 2.93 4.59 18.61
CA ALA A 17 2.41 4.72 17.26
C ALA A 17 1.32 5.81 17.25
N TRP A 18 1.61 6.95 16.62
CA TRP A 18 0.60 7.94 16.24
C TRP A 18 0.25 7.70 14.77
N ALA A 19 -1.01 7.39 14.51
CA ALA A 19 -1.55 7.28 13.17
C ALA A 19 -2.67 8.32 12.99
N GLY A 20 -2.64 9.04 11.87
CA GLY A 20 -3.77 9.88 11.47
C GLY A 20 -5.01 9.01 11.22
N LYS A 21 -6.19 9.59 11.43
CA LYS A 21 -7.45 8.95 11.03
C LYS A 21 -7.39 8.67 9.52
N TYR A 22 -7.72 7.44 9.10
CA TYR A 22 -7.75 6.96 7.70
C TYR A 22 -6.42 6.64 7.00
N VAL A 23 -5.25 6.81 7.63
CA VAL A 23 -3.94 6.50 7.01
C VAL A 23 -3.83 5.03 6.56
N ALA A 24 -4.60 4.14 7.18
CA ALA A 24 -4.57 2.70 6.90
C ALA A 24 -5.95 2.14 6.49
N GLU A 25 -6.81 2.96 5.90
CA GLU A 25 -8.16 2.53 5.47
C GLU A 25 -8.11 1.43 4.39
N PHE A 26 -7.05 1.42 3.56
CA PHE A 26 -6.85 0.36 2.57
C PHE A 26 -6.73 -1.04 3.18
N LEU A 27 -6.41 -1.16 4.47
CA LEU A 27 -6.39 -2.45 5.15
C LEU A 27 -7.81 -3.07 5.20
N GLU A 28 -8.87 -2.27 5.23
CA GLU A 28 -10.25 -2.79 5.25
C GLU A 28 -10.65 -3.51 3.96
N ILE A 29 -9.93 -3.29 2.85
CA ILE A 29 -10.17 -3.99 1.58
C ILE A 29 -9.91 -5.50 1.75
N GLY A 30 -8.90 -5.85 2.54
CA GLY A 30 -8.45 -7.22 2.75
C GLY A 30 -7.55 -7.76 1.63
N SER A 31 -7.20 -9.04 1.74
CA SER A 31 -6.33 -9.73 0.77
C SER A 31 -6.84 -11.15 0.51
N GLY A 32 -6.80 -11.61 -0.74
CA GLY A 32 -7.22 -12.96 -1.09
C GLY A 32 -8.40 -12.99 -2.06
N VAL A 33 -8.24 -13.58 -3.25
CA VAL A 33 -9.35 -13.73 -4.23
C VAL A 33 -10.49 -14.57 -3.65
N ARG A 34 -10.15 -15.63 -2.89
CA ARG A 34 -11.15 -16.46 -2.19
C ARG A 34 -11.86 -15.70 -1.09
N ALA A 35 -11.13 -14.93 -0.29
CA ALA A 35 -11.71 -14.09 0.75
C ALA A 35 -12.66 -13.05 0.17
N ALA A 36 -12.25 -12.36 -0.90
CA ALA A 36 -13.07 -11.40 -1.61
C ALA A 36 -14.37 -12.04 -2.17
N GLY A 37 -14.28 -13.22 -2.79
CA GLY A 37 -15.44 -13.96 -3.27
C GLY A 37 -16.42 -14.41 -2.18
N MET A 38 -15.97 -14.47 -0.92
CA MET A 38 -16.80 -14.76 0.26
C MET A 38 -17.25 -13.48 1.00
N GLY A 39 -17.10 -12.30 0.41
CA GLY A 39 -17.44 -11.04 1.07
C GLY A 39 -16.56 -10.77 2.29
N ASN A 40 -15.27 -11.09 2.21
CA ASN A 40 -14.27 -10.95 3.28
C ASN A 40 -14.50 -11.85 4.53
N ALA A 41 -15.38 -12.86 4.43
CA ALA A 41 -15.62 -13.84 5.50
C ALA A 41 -14.60 -15.01 5.47
N PHE A 42 -13.33 -14.77 5.79
CA PHE A 42 -12.25 -15.77 5.64
C PHE A 42 -11.53 -16.23 6.93
N ILE A 43 -11.99 -15.83 8.11
CA ILE A 43 -11.25 -16.08 9.38
C ILE A 43 -11.09 -17.59 9.71
N ALA A 44 -12.06 -18.43 9.36
CA ALA A 44 -12.13 -19.83 9.79
C ALA A 44 -11.69 -20.87 8.74
N ILE A 45 -11.68 -20.53 7.45
CA ILE A 45 -11.46 -21.47 6.32
C ILE A 45 -10.08 -21.24 5.66
N ASN A 46 -9.25 -20.40 6.26
CA ASN A 46 -8.02 -19.91 5.64
C ASN A 46 -6.89 -20.95 5.61
N ASP A 47 -6.77 -21.64 4.47
CA ASP A 47 -5.85 -22.78 4.27
C ASP A 47 -4.65 -22.48 3.35
N ASP A 48 -4.42 -21.21 3.01
CA ASP A 48 -3.35 -20.73 2.12
C ASP A 48 -2.60 -19.51 2.71
N PRO A 49 -1.43 -19.09 2.17
CA PRO A 49 -0.64 -18.00 2.75
C PRO A 49 -1.35 -16.65 2.89
N SER A 50 -2.38 -16.34 2.08
CA SER A 50 -3.19 -15.11 2.23
C SER A 50 -3.94 -15.07 3.58
N ALA A 51 -4.09 -16.23 4.23
CA ALA A 51 -4.57 -16.38 5.60
C ALA A 51 -3.87 -15.47 6.61
N LEU A 52 -2.61 -15.09 6.36
CA LEU A 52 -1.83 -14.27 7.28
C LEU A 52 -2.49 -12.92 7.56
N TRP A 53 -3.25 -12.40 6.60
CA TRP A 53 -4.08 -11.21 6.75
C TRP A 53 -5.20 -11.41 7.77
N TRP A 54 -5.91 -12.53 7.64
CA TRP A 54 -7.18 -12.77 8.34
C TRP A 54 -6.99 -13.39 9.72
N ASN A 55 -6.09 -14.37 9.81
CA ASN A 55 -5.80 -15.12 11.03
C ASN A 55 -4.42 -15.82 10.92
N PRO A 56 -3.37 -15.26 11.54
CA PRO A 56 -2.02 -15.82 11.52
C PRO A 56 -1.88 -17.23 12.10
N ALA A 57 -2.79 -17.67 12.99
CA ALA A 57 -2.73 -19.02 13.58
C ALA A 57 -2.89 -20.11 12.52
N SER A 58 -3.52 -19.77 11.39
CA SER A 58 -3.78 -20.69 10.29
C SER A 58 -2.54 -21.14 9.54
N LEU A 59 -1.42 -20.43 9.67
CA LEU A 59 -0.10 -20.87 9.18
C LEU A 59 0.28 -22.28 9.67
N GLY A 60 -0.20 -22.67 10.86
CA GLY A 60 0.02 -24.01 11.43
C GLY A 60 -0.74 -25.12 10.71
N TRP A 61 -1.84 -24.80 10.04
CA TRP A 61 -2.72 -25.75 9.35
C TRP A 61 -2.29 -26.00 7.90
N ILE A 62 -1.61 -25.04 7.27
CA ILE A 62 -1.01 -25.21 5.95
C ILE A 62 0.02 -26.35 6.01
N LYS A 63 -0.09 -27.35 5.14
CA LYS A 63 0.75 -28.56 5.23
C LYS A 63 2.10 -28.39 4.54
N THR A 64 2.09 -27.85 3.32
CA THR A 64 3.28 -27.67 2.48
C THR A 64 3.78 -26.23 2.49
N PRO A 65 5.04 -25.98 2.07
CA PRO A 65 5.46 -24.63 1.70
C PRO A 65 4.59 -24.12 0.54
N GLN A 66 4.13 -22.87 0.65
CA GLN A 66 3.24 -22.28 -0.35
C GLN A 66 3.56 -20.79 -0.52
N VAL A 67 3.30 -20.30 -1.73
CA VAL A 67 3.39 -18.88 -2.10
C VAL A 67 2.07 -18.49 -2.73
N TYR A 68 1.64 -17.25 -2.47
CA TYR A 68 0.43 -16.63 -2.96
C TYR A 68 0.78 -15.27 -3.55
N ALA A 69 0.19 -14.95 -4.70
CA ALA A 69 0.28 -13.65 -5.34
C ALA A 69 -1.09 -13.25 -5.89
N MET A 70 -1.40 -11.96 -5.84
CA MET A 70 -2.65 -11.37 -6.29
C MET A 70 -2.39 -10.01 -6.93
N HIS A 71 -3.14 -9.70 -7.97
CA HIS A 71 -3.25 -8.38 -8.57
C HIS A 71 -4.73 -8.13 -8.89
N ALA A 72 -5.28 -7.01 -8.44
CA ALA A 72 -6.67 -6.65 -8.64
C ALA A 72 -6.82 -5.19 -9.10
N LEU A 73 -7.67 -5.00 -10.11
CA LEU A 73 -8.07 -3.69 -10.63
C LEU A 73 -9.36 -3.27 -9.90
N LEU A 74 -9.28 -2.22 -9.10
CA LEU A 74 -10.41 -1.70 -8.33
C LEU A 74 -10.89 -0.38 -8.93
N TYR A 75 -12.20 -0.15 -8.86
CA TYR A 75 -12.84 1.12 -9.23
C TYR A 75 -12.40 1.63 -10.61
N ASP A 76 -12.64 0.84 -11.66
CA ASP A 76 -12.24 1.16 -13.04
C ASP A 76 -10.74 1.45 -13.20
N GLN A 77 -9.91 0.63 -12.55
CA GLN A 77 -8.44 0.74 -12.57
C GLN A 77 -7.89 2.00 -11.89
N MET A 78 -8.72 2.72 -11.13
CA MET A 78 -8.24 3.86 -10.34
C MET A 78 -7.29 3.40 -9.23
N TYR A 79 -7.55 2.23 -8.65
CA TYR A 79 -6.66 1.62 -7.67
C TYR A 79 -6.23 0.21 -8.10
N LEU A 80 -4.97 -0.10 -7.82
CA LEU A 80 -4.37 -1.41 -8.04
C LEU A 80 -4.02 -2.03 -6.68
N LEU A 81 -4.59 -3.19 -6.39
CA LEU A 81 -4.29 -3.94 -5.17
C LEU A 81 -3.42 -5.15 -5.51
N ASP A 82 -2.19 -5.12 -5.04
CA ASP A 82 -1.25 -6.24 -5.11
C ASP A 82 -1.13 -6.89 -3.73
N ALA A 83 -1.08 -8.22 -3.70
CA ALA A 83 -0.75 -8.94 -2.48
C ALA A 83 0.22 -10.08 -2.76
N PHE A 84 1.16 -10.28 -1.86
CA PHE A 84 2.08 -11.39 -1.85
C PHE A 84 2.08 -12.01 -0.45
N ALA A 85 2.00 -13.33 -0.37
CA ALA A 85 2.18 -14.03 0.88
C ALA A 85 2.94 -15.33 0.68
N SER A 86 3.72 -15.72 1.68
CA SER A 86 4.43 -16.98 1.68
C SER A 86 4.34 -17.64 3.04
N ARG A 87 4.40 -18.97 3.03
CA ARG A 87 4.47 -19.78 4.23
C ARG A 87 5.54 -20.83 4.07
N PHE A 88 6.39 -20.95 5.09
CA PHE A 88 7.38 -22.01 5.21
C PHE A 88 7.36 -22.63 6.61
N LYS A 89 7.90 -23.84 6.76
CA LYS A 89 7.86 -24.60 8.01
C LYS A 89 9.26 -25.06 8.39
N VAL A 90 9.64 -24.84 9.64
CA VAL A 90 10.88 -25.35 10.23
C VAL A 90 10.50 -26.18 11.46
N SER A 91 10.67 -27.51 11.36
CA SER A 91 10.24 -28.45 12.40
C SER A 91 8.75 -28.29 12.75
N LYS A 92 8.39 -27.84 13.96
CA LYS A 92 7.00 -27.61 14.40
C LYS A 92 6.52 -26.17 14.18
N LEU A 93 7.43 -25.25 13.87
CA LEU A 93 7.13 -23.84 13.69
C LEU A 93 6.78 -23.57 12.22
N SER A 94 5.66 -22.91 12.01
CA SER A 94 5.26 -22.38 10.70
C SER A 94 5.47 -20.89 10.72
N PHE A 95 6.16 -20.37 9.71
CA PHE A 95 6.44 -18.96 9.53
C PHE A 95 5.69 -18.46 8.29
N GLY A 96 5.24 -17.21 8.34
CA GLY A 96 4.61 -16.55 7.22
C GLY A 96 5.07 -15.11 7.08
N ILE A 97 5.14 -14.67 5.83
CA ILE A 97 5.40 -13.28 5.45
C ILE A 97 4.31 -12.90 4.47
N SER A 98 3.67 -11.74 4.66
CA SER A 98 2.69 -11.18 3.75
C SER A 98 2.98 -9.70 3.53
N LEU A 99 2.76 -9.25 2.31
CA LEU A 99 2.85 -7.86 1.89
C LEU A 99 1.59 -7.56 1.07
N ILE A 100 0.99 -6.40 1.31
CA ILE A 100 0.00 -5.82 0.42
C ILE A 100 0.49 -4.45 -0.03
N ARG A 101 0.05 -4.07 -1.22
CA ARG A 101 0.29 -2.77 -1.82
C ARG A 101 -1.02 -2.29 -2.45
N LEU A 102 -1.50 -1.11 -2.07
CA LEU A 102 -2.54 -0.41 -2.80
C LEU A 102 -1.88 0.76 -3.52
N SER A 103 -2.12 0.93 -4.82
CA SER A 103 -1.51 2.03 -5.58
C SER A 103 -2.46 2.69 -6.54
N THR A 104 -2.21 3.98 -6.77
CA THR A 104 -2.81 4.77 -7.85
C THR A 104 -1.70 5.16 -8.80
N ASP A 105 -1.82 4.71 -10.05
CA ASP A 105 -0.86 5.03 -11.10
C ASP A 105 -1.40 6.15 -11.99
N ARG A 106 -0.50 6.80 -12.74
CA ARG A 106 -0.82 7.85 -13.72
C ARG A 106 -1.54 9.06 -13.11
N ILE A 107 -1.08 9.51 -11.95
CA ILE A 107 -1.50 10.78 -11.35
C ILE A 107 -0.82 11.91 -12.13
N PRO A 108 -1.57 12.78 -12.83
CA PRO A 108 -0.98 13.93 -13.50
C PRO A 108 -0.56 14.98 -12.48
N PHE A 109 0.71 15.35 -12.50
CA PHE A 109 1.25 16.44 -11.72
C PHE A 109 1.80 17.50 -12.66
N THR A 110 1.27 18.72 -12.55
CA THR A 110 1.81 19.88 -13.27
C THR A 110 2.99 20.41 -12.49
N ARG A 111 4.15 20.55 -13.13
CA ARG A 111 5.33 21.15 -12.52
C ARG A 111 5.08 22.62 -12.17
N ASP A 112 5.89 23.14 -11.24
CA ASP A 112 5.83 24.53 -10.82
C ASP A 112 6.16 25.53 -11.94
N ASP A 113 6.75 25.10 -13.05
CA ASP A 113 7.02 25.89 -14.26
C ASP A 113 6.10 25.53 -15.44
N GLY A 114 5.04 24.76 -15.17
CA GLY A 114 4.18 24.14 -16.18
C GLY A 114 3.03 25.00 -16.66
N TYR A 115 3.29 26.27 -16.93
CA TYR A 115 2.29 27.22 -17.40
C TYR A 115 2.89 28.21 -18.39
N PHE A 116 2.01 28.77 -19.20
CA PHE A 116 2.36 29.85 -20.10
C PHE A 116 2.09 31.18 -19.41
N ASP A 117 3.19 31.85 -19.04
CA ASP A 117 3.21 33.17 -18.39
C ASP A 117 2.83 34.27 -19.41
N TYR A 118 1.55 34.31 -19.77
CA TYR A 118 0.96 35.15 -20.82
C TYR A 118 0.06 36.25 -20.25
N GLY A 119 0.01 36.42 -18.92
CA GLY A 119 -0.83 37.43 -18.28
C GLY A 119 -2.33 37.18 -18.42
N VAL A 120 -3.13 38.19 -18.07
CA VAL A 120 -4.59 38.08 -17.90
C VAL A 120 -5.30 37.85 -19.24
N ASP A 121 -4.80 38.41 -20.33
CA ASP A 121 -5.40 38.27 -21.65
C ASP A 121 -5.03 36.96 -22.36
N GLY A 122 -4.02 36.24 -21.87
CA GLY A 122 -3.55 34.96 -22.40
C GLY A 122 -2.85 35.09 -23.76
N ILE A 123 -2.44 36.29 -24.16
CA ILE A 123 -1.75 36.58 -25.41
C ILE A 123 -0.29 36.95 -25.10
N PRO A 124 0.70 36.19 -25.60
CA PRO A 124 2.10 36.52 -25.34
C PRO A 124 2.53 37.82 -26.02
N GLY A 125 3.31 38.63 -25.29
CA GLY A 125 3.99 39.83 -25.74
C GLY A 125 3.16 41.12 -25.65
N THR A 126 2.10 41.15 -24.85
CA THR A 126 1.20 42.31 -24.72
C THR A 126 1.65 43.28 -23.61
N GLY A 127 2.51 42.82 -22.69
CA GLY A 127 3.01 43.56 -21.54
C GLY A 127 1.92 43.86 -20.51
N ASP A 128 0.89 43.02 -20.45
CA ASP A 128 -0.23 43.18 -19.55
C ASP A 128 0.11 42.69 -18.12
N GLN A 129 -0.87 42.75 -17.23
CA GLN A 129 -0.64 42.40 -15.83
C GLN A 129 -0.41 40.88 -15.71
N GLY A 130 0.65 40.48 -15.02
CA GLY A 130 0.96 39.05 -14.81
C GLY A 130 2.05 38.55 -15.75
N GLU A 131 2.13 39.07 -16.97
CA GLU A 131 3.07 38.56 -17.97
C GLU A 131 4.56 38.69 -17.57
N GLY A 132 5.30 37.59 -17.70
CA GLY A 132 6.74 37.48 -17.48
C GLY A 132 7.17 37.60 -16.02
N ASN A 133 6.24 37.42 -15.07
CA ASN A 133 6.51 37.57 -13.64
C ASN A 133 7.09 36.29 -13.00
N GLY A 134 7.08 35.16 -13.70
CA GLY A 134 7.57 33.88 -13.19
C GLY A 134 6.72 33.25 -12.08
N VAL A 135 5.44 33.59 -12.01
CA VAL A 135 4.43 33.04 -11.08
C VAL A 135 3.18 32.65 -11.87
N TRP A 136 2.57 31.49 -11.56
CA TRP A 136 1.31 31.12 -12.19
C TRP A 136 0.18 32.04 -11.72
N ASP A 137 -0.52 32.67 -12.67
CA ASP A 137 -1.67 33.51 -12.42
C ASP A 137 -3.00 32.86 -12.87
N PRO A 138 -4.12 33.04 -12.13
CA PRO A 138 -5.41 32.48 -12.53
C PRO A 138 -5.87 33.00 -13.90
N GLY A 139 -5.99 32.10 -14.88
CA GLY A 139 -6.38 32.44 -16.26
C GLY A 139 -5.31 32.04 -17.27
N GLU A 140 -4.09 31.83 -16.82
CA GLU A 140 -2.98 31.40 -17.67
C GLU A 140 -3.12 29.95 -18.14
N PRO A 141 -2.83 29.64 -19.40
CA PRO A 141 -2.92 28.29 -19.90
C PRO A 141 -1.84 27.39 -19.28
N VAL A 142 -2.23 26.17 -18.89
CA VAL A 142 -1.30 25.14 -18.43
C VAL A 142 -0.51 24.60 -19.63
N ASP A 143 0.80 24.44 -19.49
CA ASP A 143 1.63 23.77 -20.49
C ASP A 143 1.44 22.25 -20.41
N PRO A 144 0.87 21.60 -21.45
CA PRO A 144 0.70 20.15 -21.46
C PRO A 144 2.02 19.39 -21.43
N SER A 145 3.13 20.02 -21.89
CA SER A 145 4.46 19.41 -21.92
C SER A 145 5.08 19.27 -20.52
N ALA A 146 4.60 20.09 -19.57
CA ALA A 146 5.02 20.08 -18.19
C ALA A 146 4.18 19.17 -17.28
N ILE A 147 3.23 18.41 -17.85
CA ILE A 147 2.46 17.41 -17.12
C ILE A 147 3.30 16.13 -17.00
N GLU A 148 3.71 15.81 -15.78
CA GLU A 148 4.40 14.57 -15.45
C GLU A 148 3.43 13.56 -14.83
N LEU A 149 3.52 12.30 -15.25
CA LEU A 149 2.76 11.22 -14.62
C LEU A 149 3.55 10.67 -13.43
N ARG A 150 2.91 10.60 -12.28
CA ARG A 150 3.45 10.04 -11.05
C ARG A 150 2.58 8.87 -10.57
N SER A 151 3.13 8.10 -9.64
CA SER A 151 2.42 7.00 -8.98
C SER A 151 2.58 7.16 -7.47
N GLU A 152 1.53 6.80 -6.74
CA GLU A 152 1.52 6.73 -5.29
C GLU A 152 1.14 5.32 -4.85
N ALA A 153 1.73 4.83 -3.77
CA ALA A 153 1.41 3.51 -3.24
C ALA A 153 1.56 3.43 -1.72
N ASP A 154 0.57 2.81 -1.08
CA ASP A 154 0.57 2.43 0.32
C ASP A 154 0.95 0.96 0.48
N TYR A 155 1.75 0.65 1.49
CA TYR A 155 2.24 -0.69 1.76
C TYR A 155 1.93 -1.09 3.19
N ALA A 156 1.58 -2.37 3.37
CA ALA A 156 1.51 -2.97 4.69
C ALA A 156 1.99 -4.41 4.65
N GLY A 157 2.57 -4.88 5.77
CA GLY A 157 3.17 -6.20 5.84
C GLY A 157 2.96 -6.88 7.18
N TRP A 158 2.89 -8.21 7.14
CA TRP A 158 2.72 -9.07 8.31
C TRP A 158 3.83 -10.11 8.35
N LEU A 159 4.31 -10.33 9.56
CA LEU A 159 5.13 -11.48 9.92
C LEU A 159 4.32 -12.30 10.90
N GLY A 160 4.19 -13.60 10.65
CA GLY A 160 3.49 -14.50 11.54
C GLY A 160 4.29 -15.75 11.85
N ILE A 161 4.04 -16.27 13.05
CA ILE A 161 4.52 -17.56 13.49
C ILE A 161 3.36 -18.33 14.11
N ALA A 162 3.24 -19.60 13.78
CA ALA A 162 2.23 -20.48 14.34
C ALA A 162 2.79 -21.87 14.62
N VAL A 163 2.31 -22.48 15.69
CA VAL A 163 2.57 -23.88 16.02
C VAL A 163 1.27 -24.63 16.02
N ARG A 164 1.22 -25.73 15.27
CA ARG A 164 0.09 -26.65 15.34
C ARG A 164 0.31 -27.64 16.48
N LEU A 165 -0.54 -27.54 17.50
CA LEU A 165 -0.50 -28.41 18.69
C LEU A 165 -1.25 -29.74 18.46
N SER A 166 -2.34 -29.71 17.68
CA SER A 166 -3.14 -30.91 17.38
C SER A 166 -2.59 -31.68 16.18
N LYS A 167 -2.52 -33.02 16.29
CA LYS A 167 -2.18 -33.93 15.19
C LYS A 167 -3.36 -34.29 14.29
N ASN A 168 -4.58 -33.95 14.70
CA ASN A 168 -5.82 -34.14 13.93
C ASN A 168 -6.09 -32.90 13.11
#